data_AF-A0A8J8B4J7-F1
#
_entry.id   AF-A0A8J8B4J7-F1
#
_cell.length_a   1.000
_cell.length_b   1.000
_cell.length_c   1.000
_cell.angle_alpha   90.00
_cell.angle_beta   90.00
_cell.angle_gamma   90.00
#
_symmetry.space_group_name_H-M   'P 1'
#
loop_
_entity.id
_entity.type
_entity.pdbx_description
1 polymer ?
#
loop_
_entity_poly.entity_id
_entity_poly.type
_entity_poly.pdbx_seq_one_letter_code
_entity_poly.pdbx_strand_id
1 'polypeptide(L)'
;MRANLIVTTIKNIGVYATGNQNRKRPISGILSAKKHFDHIYSLKNVPPPSETIFISKDKNGQKIFYNSENYFYAPEIELYLRIADMSYDCYYDNGKCVIRKKSLKNKTKWMYFADHYFIIEKYKRKVLLNTYLHSYLSLSQKAVQRYLIAKLSLMMSTRATGIQIMKEELFPPNSNNKESESLLQFRKDIIQEIGYILFYLLCLCVSIFYGVKMVKSHILRPTVDLFKRFALIILLIANNKKEPNFSYSFLFRYLMYGGIYPEFQFIDFKPQINVYYCDDLKCAKVNNDSIAYPIDWKDIKIKQNLSNIMNEQRSDSPHCYLSISDVGENWIIYDLGAAEGFQSKMWIKKAKHIVIFEPSTSNFKALKYTFRSEILDGKITLINEGVSLKEEHVTIGSSEIFHLDSLDNLIEKYDLPYPTYIKADIEGQELNFLRGANNTLDSNMIRYLDICTYHRPDDEHKIDDLMRKYNTKKTISNGFMLFNRNGYGKGSLNHIYHPVIRKVLARYHFNKKMENK
;
A
#
# COMPACT_ATOMS: atom_id res chain seq x y z
N MET A 1 -39.01 45.26 -10.37
CA MET A 1 -38.67 46.47 -9.58
C MET A 1 -37.32 46.97 -10.10
N ARG A 2 -37.18 48.24 -10.53
CA ARG A 2 -35.88 48.73 -11.04
C ARG A 2 -34.86 48.66 -9.90
N ALA A 3 -33.64 48.18 -10.15
CA ALA A 3 -32.61 47.94 -9.12
C ALA A 3 -32.40 49.14 -8.16
N ASN A 4 -32.52 50.37 -8.68
CA ASN A 4 -32.47 51.59 -7.88
C ASN A 4 -33.50 51.61 -6.74
N LEU A 5 -34.74 51.17 -6.97
CA LEU A 5 -35.80 51.20 -5.96
C LEU A 5 -35.51 50.20 -4.83
N ILE A 6 -34.93 49.03 -5.11
CA ILE A 6 -34.59 48.05 -4.07
C ILE A 6 -33.39 48.55 -3.24
N VAL A 7 -32.34 49.05 -3.91
CA VAL A 7 -31.14 49.55 -3.24
C VAL A 7 -31.42 50.80 -2.39
N THR A 8 -32.40 51.63 -2.77
CA THR A 8 -32.82 52.79 -1.95
C THR A 8 -33.83 52.45 -0.85
N THR A 9 -34.64 51.40 -1.02
CA THR A 9 -35.69 51.04 -0.04
C THR A 9 -35.15 50.10 1.05
N ILE A 10 -34.26 49.17 0.71
CA ILE A 10 -33.68 48.23 1.68
C ILE A 10 -32.36 48.81 2.18
N LYS A 11 -32.37 49.30 3.43
CA LYS A 11 -31.16 49.79 4.10
C LYS A 11 -30.13 48.65 4.24
N ASN A 12 -28.83 48.98 4.14
CA ASN A 12 -27.70 48.07 4.38
C ASN A 12 -27.41 46.99 3.31
N ILE A 13 -27.91 47.13 2.07
CA ILE A 13 -27.51 46.26 0.95
C ILE A 13 -26.16 46.69 0.36
N GLY A 14 -25.16 45.81 0.43
CA GLY A 14 -23.82 46.02 -0.14
C GLY A 14 -23.62 45.39 -1.51
N VAL A 15 -24.36 44.31 -1.81
CA VAL A 15 -24.33 43.62 -3.11
C VAL A 15 -25.78 43.34 -3.55
N TYR A 16 -26.11 43.73 -4.78
CA TYR A 16 -27.36 43.43 -5.45
C TYR A 16 -27.08 42.56 -6.68
N ALA A 17 -27.50 41.30 -6.64
CA ALA A 17 -27.38 40.37 -7.75
C ALA A 17 -28.61 40.40 -8.66
N THR A 18 -28.48 41.03 -9.83
CA THR A 18 -29.49 41.06 -10.89
C THR A 18 -29.70 39.65 -11.48
N GLY A 19 -30.93 39.19 -11.72
CA GLY A 19 -31.16 37.87 -12.31
C GLY A 19 -30.90 37.79 -13.82
N ASN A 20 -30.60 36.58 -14.33
CA ASN A 20 -30.31 36.28 -15.74
C ASN A 20 -31.48 35.49 -16.38
N GLN A 21 -31.74 35.70 -17.68
CA GLN A 21 -32.81 35.03 -18.45
C GLN A 21 -32.75 33.50 -18.48
N ASN A 22 -31.56 32.90 -18.35
CA ASN A 22 -31.32 31.49 -18.72
C ASN A 22 -31.03 30.54 -17.55
N ARG A 23 -31.04 31.00 -16.29
CA ARG A 23 -30.73 30.16 -15.12
C ARG A 23 -31.56 30.55 -13.90
N LYS A 24 -32.32 29.59 -13.35
CA LYS A 24 -32.98 29.75 -12.04
C LYS A 24 -31.90 29.85 -10.96
N ARG A 25 -31.95 30.89 -10.10
CA ARG A 25 -30.99 31.05 -9.00
C ARG A 25 -31.36 30.09 -7.86
N PRO A 26 -30.36 29.49 -7.18
CA PRO A 26 -30.61 28.61 -6.03
C PRO A 26 -31.04 29.37 -4.78
N ILE A 27 -30.88 30.70 -4.78
CA ILE A 27 -31.13 31.59 -3.65
C ILE A 27 -31.77 32.87 -4.17
N SER A 28 -32.72 33.40 -3.40
CA SER A 28 -33.43 34.63 -3.71
C SER A 28 -33.80 35.44 -2.48
N GLY A 29 -33.96 36.75 -2.64
CA GLY A 29 -34.30 37.67 -1.57
C GLY A 29 -33.06 38.16 -0.81
N ILE A 30 -33.28 38.69 0.39
CA ILE A 30 -32.23 39.23 1.25
C ILE A 30 -31.48 38.08 1.94
N LEU A 31 -30.15 38.10 1.82
CA LEU A 31 -29.23 37.28 2.60
C LEU A 31 -28.48 38.19 3.57
N SER A 32 -28.49 37.81 4.84
CA SER A 32 -27.68 38.50 5.83
C SER A 32 -26.20 38.40 5.48
N ALA A 33 -25.41 39.39 5.88
CA ALA A 33 -23.97 39.46 5.64
C ALA A 33 -23.25 38.13 5.95
N LYS A 34 -23.53 37.53 7.11
CA LYS A 34 -22.97 36.22 7.51
C LYS A 34 -23.40 35.08 6.57
N LYS A 35 -24.69 34.98 6.23
CA LYS A 35 -25.18 33.94 5.31
C LYS A 35 -24.61 34.11 3.91
N HIS A 36 -24.45 35.36 3.47
CA HIS A 36 -23.83 35.68 2.19
C HIS A 36 -22.35 35.29 2.18
N PHE A 37 -21.63 35.61 3.26
CA PHE A 37 -20.24 35.22 3.46
C PHE A 37 -20.06 33.70 3.38
N ASP A 38 -20.82 32.95 4.18
CA ASP A 38 -20.77 31.49 4.20
C ASP A 38 -21.14 30.88 2.85
N HIS A 39 -22.11 31.47 2.14
CA HIS A 39 -22.51 31.03 0.80
C HIS A 39 -21.37 31.17 -0.22
N ILE A 40 -20.73 32.34 -0.29
CA ILE A 40 -19.57 32.57 -1.18
C ILE A 40 -18.43 31.62 -0.79
N TYR A 41 -18.13 31.55 0.50
CA TYR A 41 -17.00 30.78 1.02
C TYR A 41 -17.17 29.27 0.78
N SER A 42 -18.40 28.76 0.75
CA SER A 42 -18.73 27.36 0.43
C SER A 42 -18.50 26.94 -1.04
N LEU A 43 -17.91 27.81 -1.87
CA LEU A 43 -17.64 27.58 -3.30
C LEU A 43 -18.90 27.27 -4.13
N LYS A 44 -20.07 27.70 -3.63
CA LYS A 44 -21.30 27.70 -4.42
C LYS A 44 -21.23 28.81 -5.47
N ASN A 45 -21.98 28.63 -6.55
CA ASN A 45 -21.99 29.61 -7.63
C ASN A 45 -22.50 30.97 -7.13
N VAL A 46 -21.73 32.02 -7.40
CA VAL A 46 -22.08 33.41 -7.15
C VAL A 46 -22.22 34.17 -8.47
N PRO A 47 -23.03 35.25 -8.50
CA PRO A 47 -23.22 36.04 -9.69
C PRO A 47 -21.92 36.76 -10.13
N PRO A 48 -21.63 36.81 -11.44
CA PRO A 48 -20.49 37.56 -11.96
C PRO A 48 -20.71 39.08 -11.84
N PRO A 49 -19.66 39.91 -11.92
CA PRO A 49 -19.72 41.38 -11.83
C PRO A 49 -20.75 42.02 -12.73
N SER A 50 -20.84 41.52 -13.97
CA SER A 50 -21.77 42.03 -14.97
C SER A 50 -23.24 41.82 -14.59
N GLU A 51 -23.50 41.01 -13.56
CA GLU A 51 -24.83 40.75 -13.01
C GLU A 51 -24.96 41.30 -11.58
N THR A 52 -24.01 42.09 -11.09
CA THR A 52 -24.03 42.62 -9.72
C THR A 52 -23.83 44.11 -9.69
N ILE A 53 -24.59 44.78 -8.83
CA ILE A 53 -24.35 46.15 -8.40
C ILE A 53 -23.81 46.07 -6.98
N PHE A 54 -22.77 46.82 -6.64
CA PHE A 54 -22.20 46.85 -5.30
C PHE A 54 -21.91 48.27 -4.86
N ILE A 55 -21.80 48.47 -3.55
CA ILE A 55 -21.50 49.78 -2.95
C ILE A 55 -20.11 50.28 -3.36
N SER A 56 -20.02 51.55 -3.71
CA SER A 56 -18.75 52.19 -4.09
C SER A 56 -17.98 52.76 -2.90
N LYS A 57 -18.63 52.91 -1.74
CA LYS A 57 -18.05 53.38 -0.47
C LYS A 57 -18.61 52.60 0.70
N ASP A 58 -17.81 52.43 1.75
CA ASP A 58 -18.25 51.86 3.02
C ASP A 58 -18.96 52.90 3.92
N LYS A 59 -19.32 52.50 5.15
CA LYS A 59 -20.03 53.37 6.11
C LYS A 59 -19.20 54.57 6.58
N ASN A 60 -17.88 54.49 6.42
CA ASN A 60 -16.91 55.53 6.78
C ASN A 60 -16.51 56.39 5.56
N GLY A 61 -17.14 56.18 4.41
CA GLY A 61 -16.84 56.90 3.17
C GLY A 61 -15.59 56.41 2.42
N GLN A 62 -14.95 55.33 2.86
CA GLN A 62 -13.81 54.73 2.20
C GLN A 62 -14.25 54.05 0.91
N LYS A 63 -13.58 54.35 -0.21
CA LYS A 63 -13.93 53.76 -1.51
C LYS A 63 -13.64 52.26 -1.54
N ILE A 64 -14.52 51.49 -2.16
CA ILE A 64 -14.39 50.04 -2.32
C ILE A 64 -14.25 49.70 -3.80
N PHE A 65 -13.12 49.08 -4.17
CA PHE A 65 -12.84 48.64 -5.53
C PHE A 65 -12.34 47.19 -5.56
N TYR A 66 -12.29 46.59 -6.75
CA TYR A 66 -11.63 45.32 -6.97
C TYR A 66 -10.16 45.39 -6.55
N ASN A 67 -9.68 44.35 -5.85
CA ASN A 67 -8.25 44.20 -5.60
C ASN A 67 -7.62 43.38 -6.74
N SER A 68 -7.41 44.02 -7.89
CA SER A 68 -6.79 43.38 -9.05
C SER A 68 -5.27 43.24 -8.93
N GLU A 69 -4.64 43.89 -7.94
CA GLU A 69 -3.20 43.77 -7.68
C GLU A 69 -2.87 42.43 -7.01
N ASN A 70 -3.68 42.02 -6.02
CA ASN A 70 -3.45 40.80 -5.25
C ASN A 70 -4.27 39.59 -5.74
N TYR A 71 -5.31 39.82 -6.55
CA TYR A 71 -6.21 38.78 -7.06
C TYR A 71 -6.44 38.97 -8.55
N PHE A 72 -5.81 38.12 -9.36
CA PHE A 72 -5.83 38.24 -10.81
C PHE A 72 -7.02 37.52 -11.47
N TYR A 73 -7.48 36.41 -10.89
CA TYR A 73 -8.50 35.51 -11.45
C TYR A 73 -9.83 35.49 -10.71
N ALA A 74 -9.84 35.89 -9.43
CA ALA A 74 -11.05 35.97 -8.62
C ALA A 74 -11.19 37.26 -7.79
N PRO A 75 -10.84 38.46 -8.31
CA PRO A 75 -10.96 39.72 -7.57
C PRO A 75 -12.38 40.02 -7.10
N GLU A 76 -13.38 39.49 -7.79
CA GLU A 76 -14.79 39.66 -7.46
C GLU A 76 -15.22 38.89 -6.20
N ILE A 77 -14.68 37.68 -6.05
CA ILE A 77 -15.00 36.81 -4.92
C ILE A 77 -14.48 37.47 -3.64
N GLU A 78 -13.26 38.01 -3.70
CA GLU A 78 -12.68 38.76 -2.59
C GLU A 78 -13.51 40.00 -2.25
N LEU A 79 -13.92 40.78 -3.26
CA LEU A 79 -14.74 41.97 -3.05
C LEU A 79 -16.06 41.64 -2.33
N TYR A 80 -16.78 40.61 -2.77
CA TYR A 80 -18.05 40.22 -2.16
C TYR A 80 -17.87 39.74 -0.71
N LEU A 81 -16.81 38.96 -0.45
CA LEU A 81 -16.47 38.54 0.91
C LEU A 81 -16.14 39.74 1.78
N ARG A 82 -15.39 40.72 1.27
CA ARG A 82 -15.04 41.94 2.00
C ARG A 82 -16.26 42.81 2.30
N ILE A 83 -17.18 42.96 1.35
CA ILE A 83 -18.45 43.68 1.57
C ILE A 83 -19.30 42.98 2.64
N ALA A 84 -19.40 41.64 2.59
CA ALA A 84 -20.08 40.86 3.61
C ALA A 84 -19.38 40.98 4.99
N ASP A 85 -18.05 41.02 5.00
CA ASP A 85 -17.25 41.20 6.22
C ASP A 85 -17.45 42.59 6.86
N MET A 86 -17.76 43.60 6.05
CA MET A 86 -18.20 44.94 6.49
C MET A 86 -19.65 44.97 6.99
N SER A 87 -20.29 43.80 7.17
CA SER A 87 -21.66 43.64 7.66
C SER A 87 -22.73 44.24 6.76
N TYR A 88 -22.48 44.24 5.44
CA TYR A 88 -23.51 44.55 4.45
C TYR A 88 -24.22 43.29 3.98
N ASP A 89 -25.54 43.39 3.87
CA ASP A 89 -26.38 42.31 3.38
C ASP A 89 -26.34 42.26 1.85
N CYS A 90 -26.82 41.15 1.29
CA CYS A 90 -26.90 40.96 -0.15
C CYS A 90 -28.33 40.67 -0.58
N TYR A 91 -28.73 41.19 -1.73
CA TYR A 91 -30.03 40.90 -2.31
C TYR A 91 -29.87 40.12 -3.61
N TYR A 92 -30.51 38.95 -3.69
CA TYR A 92 -30.55 38.12 -4.88
C TYR A 92 -31.91 38.26 -5.57
N ASP A 93 -31.92 38.93 -6.72
CA ASP A 93 -33.15 39.16 -7.47
C ASP A 93 -33.68 37.87 -8.13
N ASN A 94 -34.99 37.71 -8.06
CA ASN A 94 -35.74 36.65 -8.73
C ASN A 94 -36.10 36.99 -10.18
N GLY A 95 -36.06 38.28 -10.52
CA GLY A 95 -36.41 38.79 -11.84
C GLY A 95 -35.30 38.66 -12.88
N LYS A 96 -35.69 38.51 -14.15
CA LYS A 96 -34.78 38.54 -15.30
C LYS A 96 -34.43 39.99 -15.64
N CYS A 97 -33.33 40.50 -15.09
CA CYS A 97 -32.98 41.92 -15.17
C CYS A 97 -31.79 42.22 -16.08
N VAL A 98 -31.03 41.20 -16.51
CA VAL A 98 -29.88 41.35 -17.43
C VAL A 98 -29.92 40.27 -18.53
N ILE A 99 -29.73 40.70 -19.80
CA ILE A 99 -29.70 39.82 -20.98
C ILE A 99 -28.25 39.66 -21.43
N ARG A 100 -27.75 38.42 -21.56
CA ARG A 100 -26.38 38.19 -22.06
C ARG A 100 -26.26 36.93 -22.91
N LYS A 101 -25.48 37.01 -23.99
CA LYS A 101 -24.99 35.86 -24.75
C LYS A 101 -23.98 35.06 -23.91
N LYS A 102 -24.05 33.72 -23.98
CA LYS A 102 -23.16 32.80 -23.26
C LYS A 102 -21.71 33.02 -23.73
N SER A 103 -20.84 33.57 -22.88
CA SER A 103 -19.42 33.72 -23.25
C SER A 103 -18.69 32.39 -23.14
N LEU A 104 -18.04 31.95 -24.22
CA LEU A 104 -17.10 30.82 -24.22
C LEU A 104 -15.76 31.27 -23.60
N LYS A 105 -15.70 31.43 -22.27
CA LYS A 105 -14.40 31.62 -21.60
C LYS A 105 -13.70 30.26 -21.44
N ASN A 106 -12.51 30.13 -22.01
CA ASN A 106 -11.61 28.99 -21.77
C ASN A 106 -11.08 29.03 -20.34
N LYS A 107 -11.77 28.31 -19.43
CA LYS A 107 -11.40 28.15 -18.01
C LYS A 107 -10.29 27.10 -17.82
N THR A 108 -9.25 27.16 -18.64
CA THR A 108 -8.23 26.09 -18.76
C THR A 108 -6.94 26.38 -18.00
N LYS A 109 -6.71 27.60 -17.50
CA LYS A 109 -5.50 27.93 -16.74
C LYS A 109 -5.68 27.58 -15.25
N TRP A 110 -4.79 26.73 -14.73
CA TRP A 110 -4.72 26.33 -13.31
C TRP A 110 -4.66 27.54 -12.37
N MET A 111 -4.12 28.65 -12.86
CA MET A 111 -3.99 29.91 -12.13
C MET A 111 -5.34 30.46 -11.64
N TYR A 112 -6.47 30.05 -12.23
CA TYR A 112 -7.83 30.38 -11.72
C TYR A 112 -8.08 29.89 -10.28
N PHE A 113 -7.39 28.82 -9.86
CA PHE A 113 -7.52 28.26 -8.52
C PHE A 113 -6.63 28.96 -7.49
N ALA A 114 -5.56 29.62 -7.90
CA ALA A 114 -4.59 30.24 -7.01
C ALA A 114 -5.24 31.28 -6.08
N ASP A 115 -5.99 32.22 -6.66
CA ASP A 115 -6.72 33.23 -5.90
C ASP A 115 -7.74 32.61 -4.93
N HIS A 116 -8.42 31.54 -5.35
CA HIS A 116 -9.42 30.89 -4.50
C HIS A 116 -8.77 30.24 -3.26
N TYR A 117 -7.58 29.66 -3.39
CA TYR A 117 -6.83 29.15 -2.23
C TYR A 117 -6.41 30.29 -1.30
N PHE A 118 -5.92 31.39 -1.85
CA PHE A 118 -5.51 32.54 -1.05
C PHE A 118 -6.70 33.16 -0.29
N ILE A 119 -7.86 33.29 -0.94
CA ILE A 119 -9.11 33.75 -0.32
C ILE A 119 -9.54 32.80 0.80
N ILE A 120 -9.57 31.49 0.56
CA ILE A 120 -9.96 30.49 1.55
C ILE A 120 -9.05 30.60 2.79
N GLU A 121 -7.74 30.68 2.60
CA GLU A 121 -6.77 30.82 3.70
C GLU A 121 -6.94 32.14 4.48
N LYS A 122 -7.11 33.27 3.77
CA LYS A 122 -7.29 34.60 4.39
C LYS A 122 -8.47 34.63 5.36
N TYR A 123 -9.58 33.98 5.01
CA TYR A 123 -10.84 34.07 5.74
C TYR A 123 -11.16 32.84 6.61
N LYS A 124 -10.24 31.85 6.73
CA LYS A 124 -10.49 30.59 7.45
C LYS A 124 -10.97 30.72 8.90
N ARG A 125 -10.55 31.79 9.59
CA ARG A 125 -10.95 32.05 10.98
C ARG A 125 -12.38 32.60 11.13
N LYS A 126 -13.02 33.00 10.03
CA LYS A 126 -14.37 33.61 10.03
C LYS A 126 -15.49 32.61 9.76
N VAL A 127 -15.14 31.35 9.47
CA VAL A 127 -16.10 30.29 9.12
C VAL A 127 -15.96 29.10 10.06
N LEU A 128 -16.99 28.25 10.10
CA LEU A 128 -16.91 26.96 10.78
C LEU A 128 -15.86 26.07 10.12
N LEU A 129 -15.14 25.29 10.94
CA LEU A 129 -14.09 24.38 10.49
C LEU A 129 -14.57 23.43 9.38
N ASN A 130 -15.78 22.91 9.51
CA ASN A 130 -16.37 22.02 8.49
C ASN A 130 -16.56 22.71 7.15
N THR A 131 -16.99 23.98 7.15
CA THR A 131 -17.15 24.78 5.93
C THR A 131 -15.79 25.04 5.28
N TYR A 132 -14.77 25.37 6.07
CA TYR A 132 -13.38 25.49 5.60
C TYR A 132 -12.86 24.22 4.95
N LEU A 133 -12.96 23.08 5.65
CA LEU A 133 -12.48 21.80 5.13
C LEU A 133 -13.22 21.41 3.85
N HIS A 134 -14.54 21.57 3.81
CA HIS A 134 -15.34 21.29 2.63
C HIS A 134 -14.91 22.13 1.42
N SER A 135 -14.74 23.44 1.61
CA SER A 135 -14.30 24.34 0.55
C SER A 135 -12.89 24.01 0.06
N TYR A 136 -11.94 23.78 0.98
CA TYR A 136 -10.57 23.45 0.62
C TYR A 136 -10.48 22.14 -0.18
N LEU A 137 -11.16 21.09 0.27
CA LEU A 137 -11.19 19.78 -0.40
C LEU A 137 -11.89 19.87 -1.77
N SER A 138 -13.03 20.56 -1.84
CA SER A 138 -13.78 20.77 -3.09
C SER A 138 -12.97 21.55 -4.13
N LEU A 139 -12.23 22.58 -3.70
CA LEU A 139 -11.33 23.33 -4.58
C LEU A 139 -10.21 22.43 -5.11
N SER A 140 -9.60 21.63 -4.23
CA SER A 140 -8.51 20.71 -4.57
C SER A 140 -8.96 19.63 -5.57
N GLN A 141 -10.12 19.04 -5.34
CA GLN A 141 -10.70 18.07 -6.26
C GLN A 141 -10.97 18.68 -7.64
N LYS A 142 -11.55 19.89 -7.71
CA LYS A 142 -11.83 20.58 -8.96
C LYS A 142 -10.55 20.99 -9.71
N ALA A 143 -9.51 21.42 -9.00
CA ALA A 143 -8.22 21.78 -9.59
C ALA A 143 -7.56 20.55 -10.25
N VAL A 144 -7.52 19.43 -9.52
CA VAL A 144 -7.01 18.14 -9.99
C VAL A 144 -7.81 17.64 -11.21
N GLN A 145 -9.13 17.60 -11.11
CA GLN A 145 -10.00 17.16 -12.21
C GLN A 145 -9.77 17.98 -13.48
N ARG A 146 -9.65 19.31 -13.36
CA ARG A 146 -9.40 20.18 -14.51
C ARG A 146 -8.00 20.02 -15.10
N TYR A 147 -6.98 19.84 -14.27
CA TYR A 147 -5.63 19.53 -14.73
C TYR A 147 -5.61 18.24 -15.55
N LEU A 148 -6.26 17.18 -15.05
CA LEU A 148 -6.40 15.90 -15.75
C LEU A 148 -7.15 16.06 -17.08
N ILE A 149 -8.28 16.76 -17.12
CA ILE A 149 -9.02 17.01 -18.36
C ILE A 149 -8.16 17.78 -19.38
N ALA A 150 -7.43 18.81 -18.95
CA ALA A 150 -6.56 19.59 -19.82
C ALA A 150 -5.42 18.74 -20.40
N LYS A 151 -4.79 17.89 -19.58
CA LYS A 151 -3.74 16.97 -20.03
C LYS A 151 -4.29 15.85 -20.92
N LEU A 152 -5.42 15.23 -20.59
CA LEU A 152 -6.08 14.24 -21.43
C LEU A 152 -6.53 14.82 -22.78
N SER A 153 -6.98 16.08 -22.80
CA SER A 153 -7.35 16.77 -24.05
C SER A 153 -6.12 17.04 -24.92
N LEU A 154 -4.99 17.43 -24.31
CA LEU A 154 -3.70 17.57 -24.98
C LEU A 154 -3.21 16.21 -25.53
N MET A 155 -3.35 15.14 -24.74
CA MET A 155 -3.03 13.76 -25.13
C MET A 155 -3.89 13.24 -26.29
N MET A 156 -5.18 13.60 -26.32
CA MET A 156 -6.06 13.24 -27.44
C MET A 156 -5.67 14.00 -28.72
N SER A 157 -5.21 15.24 -28.60
CA SER A 157 -4.67 15.98 -29.75
C SER A 157 -3.33 15.42 -30.26
N THR A 158 -2.47 14.87 -29.39
CA THR A 158 -1.22 14.19 -29.80
C THR A 158 -1.42 12.75 -30.25
N ARG A 159 -2.47 12.06 -29.77
CA ARG A 159 -2.90 10.75 -30.30
C ARG A 159 -3.42 10.83 -31.72
N ALA A 160 -4.10 11.91 -32.09
CA ALA A 160 -4.56 12.11 -33.46
C ALA A 160 -3.39 12.18 -34.44
N THR A 161 -2.30 12.87 -34.07
CA THR A 161 -1.03 12.89 -34.82
C THR A 161 -0.30 11.55 -34.79
N GLY A 162 -0.27 10.85 -33.64
CA GLY A 162 0.36 9.52 -33.54
C GLY A 162 -0.36 8.39 -34.28
N ILE A 163 -1.69 8.44 -34.38
CA ILE A 163 -2.50 7.49 -35.18
C ILE A 163 -2.32 7.75 -36.68
N GLN A 164 -2.11 9.00 -37.07
CA GLN A 164 -1.81 9.38 -38.45
C GLN A 164 -0.43 8.84 -38.89
N ILE A 165 0.58 8.93 -38.01
CA ILE A 165 1.90 8.32 -38.20
C ILE A 165 1.80 6.78 -38.24
N MET A 166 1.04 6.15 -37.34
CA MET A 166 0.82 4.69 -37.36
C MET A 166 0.17 4.19 -38.66
N LYS A 167 -0.73 4.96 -39.28
CA LYS A 167 -1.35 4.55 -40.56
C LYS A 167 -0.37 4.58 -41.73
N GLU A 168 0.64 5.43 -41.69
CA GLU A 168 1.69 5.52 -42.72
C GLU A 168 2.78 4.45 -42.51
N GLU A 169 3.03 4.01 -41.26
CA GLU A 169 4.08 3.02 -40.91
C GLU A 169 3.59 1.57 -40.68
N LEU A 170 2.28 1.28 -40.71
CA LEU A 170 1.75 -0.10 -40.56
C LEU A 170 1.71 -0.90 -41.88
N PHE A 171 2.06 -0.29 -43.01
CA PHE A 171 2.28 -0.99 -44.30
C PHE A 171 3.62 -0.70 -45.00
N PRO A 172 4.80 -0.97 -44.39
CA PRO A 172 6.04 -1.16 -45.14
C PRO A 172 6.27 -2.67 -45.34
N PRO A 173 6.63 -3.13 -46.54
CA PRO A 173 6.92 -4.54 -46.77
C PRO A 173 8.25 -4.94 -46.10
N ASN A 174 8.20 -6.01 -45.30
CA ASN A 174 9.28 -6.88 -44.86
C ASN A 174 10.65 -6.25 -44.49
N SER A 175 10.98 -6.23 -43.18
CA SER A 175 12.32 -6.66 -42.72
C SER A 175 12.42 -6.84 -41.20
N ASN A 176 13.00 -7.98 -40.82
CA ASN A 176 13.65 -8.39 -39.57
C ASN A 176 13.74 -7.39 -38.38
N ASN A 177 13.24 -7.88 -37.23
CA ASN A 177 13.73 -7.72 -35.86
C ASN A 177 14.74 -6.60 -35.58
N LYS A 178 14.24 -5.37 -35.44
CA LYS A 178 14.66 -4.41 -34.41
C LYS A 178 13.39 -3.72 -33.90
N GLU A 179 13.18 -3.72 -32.59
CA GLU A 179 12.15 -2.86 -31.98
C GLU A 179 12.47 -1.42 -32.42
N SER A 180 11.55 -0.78 -33.16
CA SER A 180 11.80 0.56 -33.69
C SER A 180 12.03 1.54 -32.53
N GLU A 181 12.96 2.48 -32.70
CA GLU A 181 13.21 3.53 -31.69
C GLU A 181 11.92 4.27 -31.28
N SER A 182 10.95 4.36 -32.20
CA SER A 182 9.61 4.92 -31.96
C SER A 182 8.79 4.12 -30.93
N LEU A 183 8.84 2.78 -30.95
CA LEU A 183 8.12 1.92 -29.99
C LEU A 183 8.79 1.95 -28.61
N LEU A 184 10.12 2.01 -28.59
CA LEU A 184 10.91 2.14 -27.35
C LEU A 184 10.69 3.50 -26.70
N GLN A 185 10.62 4.58 -27.48
CA GLN A 185 10.31 5.93 -27.00
C GLN A 185 8.87 6.01 -26.48
N PHE A 186 7.90 5.41 -27.19
CA PHE A 186 6.51 5.34 -26.73
C PHE A 186 6.37 4.62 -25.38
N ARG A 187 7.11 3.53 -25.16
CA ARG A 187 7.15 2.85 -23.86
C ARG A 187 7.80 3.69 -22.77
N LYS A 188 8.88 4.42 -23.07
CA LYS A 188 9.50 5.38 -22.13
C LYS A 188 8.52 6.49 -21.75
N ASP A 189 7.76 7.00 -22.72
CA ASP A 189 6.75 8.03 -22.50
C ASP A 189 5.61 7.48 -21.63
N ILE A 190 5.11 6.25 -21.85
CA ILE A 190 4.12 5.61 -20.96
C ILE A 190 4.65 5.45 -19.53
N ILE A 191 5.90 5.04 -19.36
CA ILE A 191 6.53 4.87 -18.04
C ILE A 191 6.65 6.24 -17.34
N GLN A 192 7.00 7.28 -18.09
CA GLN A 192 7.08 8.65 -17.58
C GLN A 192 5.69 9.19 -17.20
N GLU A 193 4.66 8.89 -18.00
CA GLU A 193 3.25 9.26 -17.76
C GLU A 193 2.65 8.55 -16.55
N ILE A 194 2.93 7.26 -16.37
CA ILE A 194 2.58 6.53 -15.14
C ILE A 194 3.31 7.16 -13.94
N GLY A 195 4.58 7.52 -14.11
CA GLY A 195 5.35 8.26 -13.11
C GLY A 195 4.68 9.58 -12.70
N TYR A 196 4.15 10.35 -13.66
CA TYR A 196 3.45 11.61 -13.38
C TYR A 196 2.09 11.41 -12.71
N ILE A 197 1.31 10.39 -13.12
CA ILE A 197 0.04 10.05 -12.47
C ILE A 197 0.28 9.64 -11.01
N LEU A 198 1.31 8.83 -10.77
CA LEU A 198 1.70 8.39 -9.44
C LEU A 198 2.23 9.56 -8.59
N PHE A 199 3.02 10.47 -9.16
CA PHE A 199 3.45 11.71 -8.50
C PHE A 199 2.26 12.63 -8.15
N TYR A 200 1.23 12.66 -8.98
CA TYR A 200 0.05 13.49 -8.73
C TYR A 200 -0.85 12.92 -7.63
N LEU A 201 -1.00 11.59 -7.58
CA LEU A 201 -1.66 10.88 -6.48
C LEU A 201 -0.88 11.07 -5.17
N LEU A 202 0.45 11.11 -5.24
CA LEU A 202 1.34 11.45 -4.13
C LEU A 202 1.06 12.87 -3.61
N CYS A 203 1.01 13.88 -4.49
CA CYS A 203 0.68 15.26 -4.13
C CYS A 203 -0.73 15.40 -3.54
N LEU A 204 -1.73 14.68 -4.09
CA LEU A 204 -3.09 14.65 -3.56
C LEU A 204 -3.12 14.06 -2.14
N CYS A 205 -2.39 12.97 -1.92
CA CYS A 205 -2.27 12.35 -0.61
C CYS A 205 -1.52 13.25 0.39
N VAL A 206 -0.48 13.98 -0.03
CA VAL A 206 0.22 14.98 0.80
C VAL A 206 -0.70 16.15 1.15
N SER A 207 -1.54 16.58 0.22
CA SER A 207 -2.52 17.65 0.43
C SER A 207 -3.59 17.21 1.44
N ILE A 208 -4.06 15.96 1.36
CA ILE A 208 -4.95 15.35 2.36
C ILE A 208 -4.21 15.21 3.70
N PHE A 209 -2.95 14.76 3.70
CA PHE A 209 -2.14 14.58 4.91
C PHE A 209 -1.88 15.90 5.65
N TYR A 210 -1.58 17.00 4.93
CA TYR A 210 -1.42 18.33 5.53
C TYR A 210 -2.75 18.92 5.98
N GLY A 211 -3.85 18.71 5.24
CA GLY A 211 -5.19 19.09 5.68
C GLY A 211 -5.65 18.34 6.94
N VAL A 212 -5.22 17.09 7.11
CA VAL A 212 -5.56 16.21 8.24
C VAL A 212 -4.60 16.38 9.43
N LYS A 213 -3.41 16.96 9.26
CA LYS A 213 -2.44 17.22 10.34
C LYS A 213 -2.98 18.16 11.44
N MET A 214 -4.10 18.86 11.20
CA MET A 214 -4.82 19.66 12.20
C MET A 214 -5.93 18.90 12.96
N VAL A 215 -6.22 17.64 12.60
CA VAL A 215 -7.26 16.82 13.26
C VAL A 215 -6.59 15.66 14.00
N LYS A 216 -6.74 15.62 15.33
CA LYS A 216 -6.28 14.49 16.14
C LYS A 216 -7.09 13.22 15.80
N SER A 217 -6.31 12.15 15.57
CA SER A 217 -6.60 10.71 15.67
C SER A 217 -7.70 10.07 14.78
N HIS A 218 -7.33 8.90 14.23
CA HIS A 218 -8.09 7.92 13.44
C HIS A 218 -8.12 8.04 11.90
N ILE A 219 -8.11 9.24 11.31
CA ILE A 219 -8.09 9.41 9.82
C ILE A 219 -6.66 9.37 9.24
N LEU A 220 -5.63 9.61 10.06
CA LEU A 220 -4.23 9.71 9.61
C LEU A 220 -3.60 8.39 9.13
N ARG A 221 -3.99 7.25 9.69
CA ARG A 221 -3.34 5.96 9.38
C ARG A 221 -3.58 5.49 7.94
N PRO A 222 -4.83 5.46 7.43
CA PRO A 222 -5.11 4.99 6.07
C PRO A 222 -4.43 5.83 4.98
N THR A 223 -4.40 7.16 5.15
CA THR A 223 -3.81 8.09 4.16
C THR A 223 -2.28 7.95 4.08
N VAL A 224 -1.61 7.79 5.23
CA VAL A 224 -0.16 7.54 5.28
C VAL A 224 0.19 6.20 4.67
N ASP A 225 -0.65 5.19 4.91
CA ASP A 225 -0.43 3.85 4.38
C ASP A 225 -0.58 3.81 2.86
N LEU A 226 -1.62 4.45 2.33
CA LEU A 226 -1.81 4.61 0.89
C LEU A 226 -0.60 5.30 0.23
N PHE A 227 -0.09 6.37 0.85
CA PHE A 227 1.11 7.07 0.37
C PHE A 227 2.36 6.16 0.32
N LYS A 228 2.57 5.32 1.35
CA LYS A 228 3.69 4.37 1.37
C LYS A 228 3.57 3.35 0.23
N ARG A 229 2.36 2.84 -0.03
CA ARG A 229 2.10 1.91 -1.15
C ARG A 229 2.41 2.55 -2.50
N PHE A 230 1.97 3.80 -2.70
CA PHE A 230 2.27 4.56 -3.91
C PHE A 230 3.78 4.75 -4.12
N ALA A 231 4.49 5.21 -3.09
CA ALA A 231 5.94 5.40 -3.16
C ALA A 231 6.68 4.10 -3.50
N LEU A 232 6.22 2.98 -2.94
CA LEU A 232 6.78 1.67 -3.24
C LEU A 232 6.51 1.25 -4.70
N ILE A 233 5.29 1.42 -5.22
CA ILE A 233 4.96 1.11 -6.62
C ILE A 233 5.84 1.91 -7.58
N ILE A 234 6.06 3.20 -7.30
CA ILE A 234 6.97 4.04 -8.11
C ILE A 234 8.39 3.45 -8.10
N LEU A 235 8.89 3.05 -6.92
CA LEU A 235 10.23 2.47 -6.79
C LEU A 235 10.34 1.13 -7.54
N LEU A 236 9.31 0.29 -7.49
CA LEU A 236 9.27 -0.99 -8.21
C LEU A 236 9.25 -0.78 -9.73
N ILE A 237 8.42 0.14 -10.22
CA ILE A 237 8.37 0.48 -11.66
C ILE A 237 9.71 1.08 -12.11
N ALA A 238 10.29 2.00 -11.35
CA ALA A 238 11.58 2.62 -11.66
C ALA A 238 12.73 1.59 -11.68
N ASN A 239 12.63 0.54 -10.86
CA ASN A 239 13.61 -0.54 -10.77
C ASN A 239 13.17 -1.82 -11.50
N ASN A 240 12.20 -1.76 -12.42
CA ASN A 240 11.66 -2.95 -13.12
C ASN A 240 12.74 -3.78 -13.83
N LYS A 241 13.86 -3.16 -14.24
CA LYS A 241 15.03 -3.89 -14.79
C LYS A 241 15.72 -4.82 -13.79
N LYS A 242 15.67 -4.50 -12.49
CA LYS A 242 16.22 -5.30 -11.38
C LYS A 242 15.16 -6.20 -10.72
N GLU A 243 13.88 -5.94 -10.98
CA GLU A 243 12.72 -6.58 -10.33
C GLU A 243 11.70 -7.06 -11.39
N PRO A 244 12.07 -7.95 -12.33
CA PRO A 244 11.26 -8.23 -13.52
C PRO A 244 9.94 -8.98 -13.25
N ASN A 245 9.69 -9.40 -12.01
CA ASN A 245 8.75 -10.47 -11.70
C ASN A 245 7.35 -10.01 -11.24
N PHE A 246 7.02 -8.71 -11.24
CA PHE A 246 5.68 -8.24 -10.84
C PHE A 246 4.74 -7.98 -12.03
N SER A 247 3.45 -8.29 -11.88
CA SER A 247 2.41 -7.96 -12.88
C SER A 247 1.74 -6.61 -12.59
N TYR A 248 1.21 -5.94 -13.62
CA TYR A 248 0.46 -4.68 -13.42
C TYR A 248 -0.81 -4.86 -12.59
N SER A 249 -1.48 -6.02 -12.72
CA SER A 249 -2.64 -6.37 -11.88
C SER A 249 -2.25 -6.52 -10.41
N PHE A 250 -1.06 -7.06 -10.13
CA PHE A 250 -0.50 -7.14 -8.78
C PHE A 250 -0.26 -5.75 -8.18
N LEU A 251 0.38 -4.83 -8.92
CA LEU A 251 0.62 -3.47 -8.43
C LEU A 251 -0.69 -2.72 -8.12
N PHE A 252 -1.70 -2.89 -8.98
CA PHE A 252 -3.02 -2.31 -8.76
C PHE A 252 -3.70 -2.86 -7.51
N ARG A 253 -3.63 -4.18 -7.26
CA ARG A 253 -4.16 -4.79 -6.04
C ARG A 253 -3.41 -4.32 -4.81
N TYR A 254 -2.08 -4.25 -4.84
CA TYR A 254 -1.30 -3.72 -3.73
C TYR A 254 -1.71 -2.29 -3.37
N LEU A 255 -1.94 -1.45 -4.38
CA LEU A 255 -2.42 -0.10 -4.18
C LEU A 255 -3.76 -0.06 -3.42
N MET A 256 -4.72 -0.86 -3.86
CA MET A 256 -6.07 -0.89 -3.32
C MET A 256 -6.12 -1.52 -1.92
N TYR A 257 -5.36 -2.59 -1.68
CA TYR A 257 -5.54 -3.47 -0.52
C TYR A 257 -4.38 -3.42 0.50
N GLY A 258 -3.18 -3.00 0.10
CA GLY A 258 -2.12 -2.60 1.04
C GLY A 258 -1.19 -3.65 1.60
N GLY A 259 -1.45 -4.92 1.33
CA GLY A 259 -0.49 -5.98 1.57
C GLY A 259 0.27 -6.27 0.29
N ILE A 260 1.60 -6.21 0.33
CA ILE A 260 2.37 -7.12 -0.51
C ILE A 260 2.60 -8.33 0.36
N TYR A 261 2.04 -9.40 -0.14
CA TYR A 261 1.70 -10.57 0.59
C TYR A 261 0.59 -10.46 1.63
N PRO A 262 -0.36 -11.39 1.56
CA PRO A 262 -0.60 -12.30 0.44
C PRO A 262 -1.66 -11.78 -0.54
N GLU A 263 -1.64 -12.30 -1.77
CA GLU A 263 -2.54 -11.97 -2.90
C GLU A 263 -4.00 -12.42 -2.67
N PHE A 264 -4.36 -12.74 -1.44
CA PHE A 264 -5.68 -13.20 -1.04
C PHE A 264 -6.29 -12.30 0.02
N GLN A 265 -7.60 -12.39 0.16
CA GLN A 265 -8.35 -11.63 1.16
C GLN A 265 -7.87 -12.00 2.56
N PHE A 266 -7.16 -11.10 3.24
CA PHE A 266 -6.74 -11.31 4.62
C PHE A 266 -7.96 -11.53 5.51
N ILE A 267 -7.97 -12.62 6.27
CA ILE A 267 -9.01 -12.91 7.26
C ILE A 267 -8.47 -12.55 8.64
N ASP A 268 -9.22 -11.75 9.39
CA ASP A 268 -8.85 -11.44 10.77
C ASP A 268 -9.20 -12.62 11.69
N PHE A 269 -8.21 -13.45 12.00
CA PHE A 269 -8.34 -14.57 12.94
C PHE A 269 -8.07 -14.17 14.40
N LYS A 270 -7.75 -12.91 14.71
CA LYS A 270 -7.51 -12.49 16.11
C LYS A 270 -8.70 -12.76 17.04
N PRO A 271 -9.99 -12.63 16.63
CA PRO A 271 -11.13 -12.88 17.51
C PRO A 271 -11.23 -14.32 18.02
N GLN A 272 -10.75 -15.30 17.26
CA GLN A 272 -10.77 -16.72 17.63
C GLN A 272 -9.54 -17.17 18.45
N ILE A 273 -8.55 -16.30 18.63
CA ILE A 273 -7.32 -16.61 19.36
C ILE A 273 -7.46 -16.15 20.82
N ASN A 274 -7.46 -17.11 21.74
CA ASN A 274 -7.45 -16.83 23.17
C ASN A 274 -6.03 -16.98 23.73
N VAL A 275 -5.52 -15.93 24.38
CA VAL A 275 -4.19 -15.91 24.99
C VAL A 275 -4.34 -16.03 26.51
N TYR A 276 -3.55 -16.90 27.12
CA TYR A 276 -3.56 -17.14 28.56
C TYR A 276 -2.14 -17.43 29.06
N TYR A 277 -1.91 -17.32 30.36
CA TYR A 277 -0.62 -17.63 30.97
C TYR A 277 -0.48 -19.14 31.18
N CYS A 278 0.70 -19.68 30.88
CA CYS A 278 1.03 -21.09 31.06
C CYS A 278 2.45 -21.18 31.65
N ASP A 279 2.53 -21.46 32.95
CA ASP A 279 3.76 -21.40 33.74
C ASP A 279 4.49 -20.04 33.58
N ASP A 280 5.74 -20.05 33.15
CA ASP A 280 6.54 -18.86 32.87
C ASP A 280 6.54 -18.46 31.39
N LEU A 281 5.45 -18.83 30.67
CA LEU A 281 5.21 -18.56 29.26
C LEU A 281 3.79 -18.02 29.05
N LYS A 282 3.47 -17.67 27.79
CA LYS A 282 2.11 -17.41 27.33
C LYS A 282 1.70 -18.45 26.32
N CYS A 283 0.45 -18.85 26.35
CA CYS A 283 -0.11 -19.81 25.41
C CYS A 283 -1.27 -19.17 24.65
N ALA A 284 -1.38 -19.51 23.38
CA ALA A 284 -2.49 -19.12 22.53
C ALA A 284 -3.21 -20.36 22.03
N LYS A 285 -4.52 -20.41 22.28
CA LYS A 285 -5.39 -21.52 21.86
C LYS A 285 -5.91 -21.25 20.44
N VAL A 286 -5.68 -22.19 19.53
CA VAL A 286 -6.14 -22.17 18.13
C VAL A 286 -6.60 -23.58 17.74
N ASN A 287 -7.85 -23.73 17.26
CA ASN A 287 -8.39 -25.01 16.77
C ASN A 287 -8.14 -26.22 17.71
N ASN A 288 -8.35 -26.00 19.01
CA ASN A 288 -8.10 -26.93 20.13
C ASN A 288 -6.64 -27.19 20.50
N ASP A 289 -5.68 -26.74 19.71
CA ASP A 289 -4.26 -26.79 20.05
C ASP A 289 -3.83 -25.56 20.83
N SER A 290 -2.80 -25.71 21.65
CA SER A 290 -2.16 -24.62 22.37
C SER A 290 -0.74 -24.43 21.88
N ILE A 291 -0.42 -23.20 21.50
CA ILE A 291 0.92 -22.80 21.04
C ILE A 291 1.50 -21.84 22.07
N ALA A 292 2.64 -22.21 22.64
CA ALA A 292 3.34 -21.39 23.60
C ALA A 292 4.21 -20.33 22.91
N TYR A 293 4.41 -19.23 23.63
CA TYR A 293 5.19 -18.06 23.26
C TYR A 293 6.03 -17.62 24.46
N PRO A 294 7.20 -17.02 24.24
CA PRO A 294 7.97 -16.38 25.30
C PRO A 294 7.15 -15.33 26.07
N ILE A 295 7.39 -15.20 27.37
CA ILE A 295 6.58 -14.39 28.30
C ILE A 295 6.53 -12.90 27.96
N ASP A 296 7.59 -12.38 27.33
CA ASP A 296 7.77 -10.99 26.92
C ASP A 296 6.92 -10.61 25.71
N TRP A 297 6.37 -11.60 24.98
CA TRP A 297 5.43 -11.34 23.91
C TRP A 297 4.14 -10.72 24.44
N LYS A 298 3.75 -9.59 23.86
CA LYS A 298 2.46 -8.94 24.16
C LYS A 298 1.32 -9.74 23.54
N ASP A 299 0.21 -9.88 24.24
CA ASP A 299 -0.95 -10.67 23.78
C ASP A 299 -1.44 -10.22 22.39
N ILE A 300 -1.46 -8.91 22.15
CA ILE A 300 -1.83 -8.35 20.85
C ILE A 300 -0.87 -8.77 19.73
N LYS A 301 0.42 -8.95 20.04
CA LYS A 301 1.45 -9.44 19.11
C LYS A 301 1.31 -10.93 18.87
N ILE A 302 1.00 -11.72 19.90
CA ILE A 302 0.72 -13.16 19.78
C ILE A 302 -0.49 -13.38 18.85
N LYS A 303 -1.60 -12.68 19.11
CA LYS A 303 -2.80 -12.77 18.26
C LYS A 303 -2.52 -12.33 16.82
N GLN A 304 -1.75 -11.26 16.65
CA GLN A 304 -1.34 -10.77 15.32
C GLN A 304 -0.49 -11.82 14.59
N ASN A 305 0.50 -12.40 15.26
CA ASN A 305 1.41 -13.40 14.71
C ASN A 305 0.64 -14.63 14.22
N LEU A 306 -0.15 -15.25 15.10
CA LEU A 306 -0.97 -16.40 14.72
C LEU A 306 -1.97 -16.08 13.62
N SER A 307 -2.60 -14.90 13.67
CA SER A 307 -3.50 -14.49 12.56
C SER A 307 -2.74 -14.38 11.23
N ASN A 308 -1.48 -13.95 11.23
CA ASN A 308 -0.67 -13.90 10.02
C ASN A 308 -0.31 -15.31 9.53
N ILE A 309 0.20 -16.16 10.41
CA ILE A 309 0.57 -17.56 10.09
C ILE A 309 -0.64 -18.34 9.56
N MET A 310 -1.80 -18.20 10.20
CA MET A 310 -3.03 -18.85 9.73
C MET A 310 -3.46 -18.38 8.34
N ASN A 311 -3.17 -17.12 7.99
CA ASN A 311 -3.35 -16.66 6.62
C ASN A 311 -2.28 -17.27 5.71
N GLU A 312 -1.00 -17.22 6.10
CA GLU A 312 0.12 -17.78 5.33
C GLU A 312 -0.04 -19.26 4.98
N GLN A 313 -0.73 -20.04 5.81
CA GLN A 313 -0.99 -21.46 5.58
C GLN A 313 -2.31 -21.78 4.87
N ARG A 314 -3.00 -20.77 4.32
CA ARG A 314 -4.15 -21.01 3.44
C ARG A 314 -3.70 -21.52 2.07
N SER A 315 -4.51 -22.34 1.42
CA SER A 315 -4.22 -22.90 0.09
C SER A 315 -4.03 -21.86 -1.02
N ASP A 316 -4.59 -20.65 -0.87
CA ASP A 316 -4.41 -19.53 -1.78
C ASP A 316 -3.19 -18.66 -1.42
N SER A 317 -2.47 -19.03 -0.36
CA SER A 317 -1.24 -18.40 0.04
C SER A 317 -0.04 -18.95 -0.71
N PRO A 318 0.86 -18.07 -1.17
CA PRO A 318 2.09 -18.55 -1.77
C PRO A 318 3.14 -19.00 -0.71
N HIS A 319 2.88 -18.80 0.59
CA HIS A 319 3.71 -19.27 1.72
C HIS A 319 3.02 -20.46 2.42
N CYS A 320 2.20 -21.18 1.67
CA CYS A 320 1.54 -22.38 2.16
C CYS A 320 2.46 -23.59 1.98
N TYR A 321 2.85 -24.21 3.09
CA TYR A 321 3.55 -25.50 3.06
C TYR A 321 2.58 -26.66 2.76
N LEU A 322 3.07 -27.90 2.80
CA LEU A 322 2.22 -29.08 2.61
C LEU A 322 1.06 -29.10 3.61
N SER A 323 -0.14 -29.39 3.11
CA SER A 323 -1.30 -29.58 3.96
C SER A 323 -1.21 -30.90 4.71
N ILE A 324 -1.94 -31.05 5.82
CA ILE A 324 -2.03 -32.34 6.53
C ILE A 324 -2.55 -33.48 5.65
N SER A 325 -3.39 -33.19 4.64
CA SER A 325 -3.85 -34.19 3.68
C SER A 325 -2.72 -34.79 2.84
N ASP A 326 -1.69 -34.00 2.54
CA ASP A 326 -0.56 -34.41 1.69
C ASP A 326 0.55 -35.14 2.48
N VAL A 327 0.56 -35.01 3.81
CA VAL A 327 1.53 -35.69 4.68
C VAL A 327 1.22 -37.18 4.75
N GLY A 328 2.24 -38.04 4.63
CA GLY A 328 2.10 -39.49 4.83
C GLY A 328 2.30 -39.92 6.28
N GLU A 329 1.62 -40.99 6.68
CA GLU A 329 1.67 -41.49 8.07
C GLU A 329 3.06 -41.98 8.50
N ASN A 330 3.84 -42.52 7.57
CA ASN A 330 5.19 -43.01 7.83
C ASN A 330 6.28 -41.93 7.68
N TRP A 331 5.90 -40.66 7.46
CA TRP A 331 6.88 -39.62 7.17
C TRP A 331 7.61 -39.15 8.40
N ILE A 332 8.90 -38.90 8.19
CA ILE A 332 9.77 -38.17 9.11
C ILE A 332 9.91 -36.76 8.55
N ILE A 333 9.50 -35.76 9.31
CA ILE A 333 9.51 -34.35 8.86
C ILE A 333 10.59 -33.59 9.60
N TYR A 334 11.42 -32.85 8.88
CA TYR A 334 12.32 -31.87 9.48
C TYR A 334 11.73 -30.47 9.30
N ASP A 335 11.47 -29.77 10.39
CA ASP A 335 11.03 -28.37 10.41
C ASP A 335 12.21 -27.50 10.82
N LEU A 336 12.89 -26.93 9.82
CA LEU A 336 14.03 -26.04 10.02
C LEU A 336 13.51 -24.61 10.18
N GLY A 337 13.80 -24.00 11.33
CA GLY A 337 13.32 -22.68 11.71
C GLY A 337 11.83 -22.70 12.06
N ALA A 338 11.45 -23.48 13.07
CA ALA A 338 10.05 -23.70 13.41
C ALA A 338 9.37 -22.50 14.10
N ALA A 339 10.14 -21.56 14.65
CA ALA A 339 9.62 -20.43 15.43
C ALA A 339 8.67 -20.91 16.56
N GLU A 340 7.38 -20.60 16.50
CA GLU A 340 6.40 -21.08 17.48
C GLU A 340 5.91 -22.52 17.26
N GLY A 341 6.22 -23.12 16.10
CA GLY A 341 5.87 -24.51 15.77
C GLY A 341 4.44 -24.74 15.30
N PHE A 342 3.73 -23.71 14.81
CA PHE A 342 2.35 -23.84 14.33
C PHE A 342 2.20 -24.93 13.28
N GLN A 343 3.10 -24.94 12.28
CA GLN A 343 3.03 -25.87 11.17
C GLN A 343 3.32 -27.32 11.61
N SER A 344 4.34 -27.52 12.44
CA SER A 344 4.64 -28.82 13.07
C SER A 344 3.46 -29.36 13.88
N LYS A 345 2.71 -28.50 14.59
CA LYS A 345 1.51 -28.90 15.35
C LYS A 345 0.38 -29.41 14.44
N MET A 346 0.32 -28.97 13.19
CA MET A 346 -0.62 -29.52 12.21
C MET A 346 -0.15 -30.86 11.66
N TRP A 347 1.13 -31.00 11.32
CA TRP A 347 1.67 -32.23 10.74
C TRP A 347 1.75 -33.40 11.71
N ILE A 348 2.02 -33.15 13.00
CA ILE A 348 2.21 -34.21 14.01
C ILE A 348 0.96 -35.07 14.25
N LYS A 349 -0.21 -34.57 13.84
CA LYS A 349 -1.47 -35.30 13.87
C LYS A 349 -1.49 -36.51 12.92
N LYS A 350 -0.59 -36.54 11.93
CA LYS A 350 -0.50 -37.61 10.92
C LYS A 350 0.91 -38.18 10.75
N ALA A 351 1.95 -37.35 10.79
CA ALA A 351 3.33 -37.79 10.58
C ALA A 351 3.79 -38.79 11.67
N LYS A 352 4.74 -39.67 11.31
CA LYS A 352 5.34 -40.63 12.24
C LYS A 352 6.18 -39.91 13.29
N HIS A 353 7.02 -38.99 12.82
CA HIS A 353 7.99 -38.27 13.64
C HIS A 353 8.28 -36.90 13.05
N ILE A 354 8.53 -35.91 13.89
CA ILE A 354 9.00 -34.59 13.47
C ILE A 354 10.23 -34.19 14.28
N VAL A 355 11.29 -33.76 13.58
CA VAL A 355 12.46 -33.14 14.18
C VAL A 355 12.40 -31.64 13.93
N ILE A 356 12.43 -30.87 15.01
CA ILE A 356 12.32 -29.41 14.98
C ILE A 356 13.66 -28.79 15.34
N PHE A 357 14.14 -27.88 14.49
CA PHE A 357 15.36 -27.11 14.69
C PHE A 357 15.01 -25.64 14.92
N GLU A 358 15.35 -25.12 16.10
CA GLU A 358 15.09 -23.73 16.49
C GLU A 358 16.26 -23.20 17.35
N PRO A 359 17.10 -22.30 16.81
CA PRO A 359 18.26 -21.81 17.53
C PRO A 359 17.91 -20.82 18.66
N SER A 360 16.78 -20.10 18.61
CA SER A 360 16.45 -19.17 19.69
C SER A 360 16.09 -19.91 20.96
N THR A 361 16.82 -19.60 22.03
CA THR A 361 16.63 -20.20 23.36
C THR A 361 15.22 -19.94 23.89
N SER A 362 14.68 -18.74 23.61
CA SER A 362 13.34 -18.34 24.02
C SER A 362 12.24 -19.12 23.29
N ASN A 363 12.34 -19.25 21.96
CA ASN A 363 11.42 -20.04 21.15
C ASN A 363 11.53 -21.52 21.48
N PHE A 364 12.76 -22.05 21.63
CA PHE A 364 13.00 -23.43 22.00
C PHE A 364 12.35 -23.80 23.35
N LYS A 365 12.42 -22.90 24.34
CA LYS A 365 11.71 -23.07 25.61
C LYS A 365 10.19 -23.14 25.41
N ALA A 366 9.64 -22.27 24.57
CA ALA A 366 8.21 -22.29 24.25
C ALA A 366 7.82 -23.58 23.51
N LEU A 367 8.60 -24.03 22.53
CA LEU A 367 8.38 -25.27 21.79
C LEU A 367 8.35 -26.51 22.71
N LYS A 368 9.25 -26.56 23.72
CA LYS A 368 9.22 -27.62 24.75
C LYS A 368 7.87 -27.71 25.46
N TYR A 369 7.21 -26.57 25.68
CA TYR A 369 5.85 -26.54 26.24
C TYR A 369 4.80 -26.93 25.21
N THR A 370 4.84 -26.35 24.01
CA THR A 370 3.90 -26.61 22.89
C THR A 370 3.79 -28.10 22.54
N PHE A 371 4.92 -28.81 22.59
CA PHE A 371 5.04 -30.22 22.20
C PHE A 371 5.29 -31.16 23.39
N ARG A 372 5.03 -30.73 24.63
CA ARG A 372 5.37 -31.54 25.82
C ARG A 372 4.84 -32.98 25.74
N SER A 373 3.60 -33.16 25.26
CA SER A 373 2.96 -34.46 25.11
C SER A 373 3.62 -35.27 24.02
N GLU A 374 3.82 -34.67 22.86
CA GLU A 374 4.37 -35.34 21.68
C GLU A 374 5.85 -35.69 21.84
N ILE A 375 6.59 -34.95 22.68
CA ILE A 375 7.95 -35.30 23.11
C ILE A 375 7.93 -36.54 24.00
N LEU A 376 7.03 -36.60 24.99
CA LEU A 376 6.89 -37.76 25.88
C LEU A 376 6.45 -39.02 25.11
N ASP A 377 5.60 -38.85 24.10
CA ASP A 377 5.15 -39.92 23.20
C ASP A 377 6.23 -40.32 22.17
N GLY A 378 7.39 -39.65 22.16
CA GLY A 378 8.49 -39.93 21.23
C GLY A 378 8.20 -39.56 19.77
N LYS A 379 7.21 -38.71 19.50
CA LYS A 379 6.86 -38.24 18.15
C LYS A 379 7.54 -36.93 17.73
N ILE A 380 8.12 -36.21 18.69
CA ILE A 380 8.85 -34.95 18.46
C ILE A 380 10.26 -35.05 19.04
N THR A 381 11.26 -34.69 18.24
CA THR A 381 12.62 -34.39 18.71
C THR A 381 12.88 -32.90 18.55
N LEU A 382 13.23 -32.20 19.63
CA LEU A 382 13.57 -30.77 19.59
C LEU A 382 15.09 -30.58 19.67
N ILE A 383 15.64 -29.82 18.73
CA ILE A 383 17.07 -29.46 18.65
C ILE A 383 17.23 -27.94 18.77
N ASN A 384 18.02 -27.48 19.75
CA ASN A 384 18.27 -26.05 19.97
C ASN A 384 19.48 -25.54 19.17
N GLU A 385 19.51 -25.88 17.89
CA GLU A 385 20.53 -25.44 16.93
C GLU A 385 19.82 -25.09 15.63
N GLY A 386 20.37 -24.13 14.89
CA GLY A 386 19.92 -23.84 13.54
C GLY A 386 20.79 -24.56 12.52
N VAL A 387 20.31 -24.58 11.28
CA VAL A 387 21.00 -25.29 10.19
C VAL A 387 21.73 -24.29 9.29
N SER A 388 23.00 -24.57 9.00
CA SER A 388 23.88 -23.77 8.14
C SER A 388 24.79 -24.68 7.32
N LEU A 389 25.95 -24.18 6.89
CA LEU A 389 26.96 -24.89 6.10
C LEU A 389 27.86 -25.79 6.98
N LYS A 390 28.14 -25.37 8.20
CA LYS A 390 29.08 -25.98 9.15
C LYS A 390 28.87 -25.39 10.53
N GLU A 391 29.53 -25.98 11.54
CA GLU A 391 29.53 -25.46 12.90
C GLU A 391 30.00 -24.00 12.94
N GLU A 392 29.14 -23.13 13.46
CA GLU A 392 29.42 -21.73 13.70
C GLU A 392 28.58 -21.15 14.84
N HIS A 393 29.07 -20.07 15.44
CA HIS A 393 28.34 -19.29 16.43
C HIS A 393 28.05 -17.90 15.86
N VAL A 394 26.78 -17.52 15.87
CA VAL A 394 26.34 -16.21 15.35
C VAL A 394 25.68 -15.42 16.48
N THR A 395 26.22 -14.24 16.76
CA THR A 395 25.63 -13.30 17.71
C THR A 395 24.73 -12.31 16.96
N ILE A 396 23.44 -12.25 17.30
CA ILE A 396 22.52 -11.24 16.77
C ILE A 396 22.20 -10.22 17.86
N GLY A 397 22.43 -8.93 17.57
CA GLY A 397 22.31 -7.86 18.56
C GLY A 397 23.41 -7.93 19.62
N SER A 398 23.09 -7.57 20.85
CA SER A 398 24.06 -7.44 21.95
C SER A 398 24.05 -8.61 22.95
N SER A 399 23.28 -9.69 22.75
CA SER A 399 22.99 -10.60 23.88
C SER A 399 22.72 -12.08 23.61
N GLU A 400 22.24 -12.50 22.42
CA GLU A 400 21.94 -13.93 22.16
C GLU A 400 22.95 -14.54 21.17
N ILE A 401 23.47 -15.72 21.51
CA ILE A 401 24.37 -16.52 20.67
C ILE A 401 23.55 -17.67 20.08
N PHE A 402 23.51 -17.75 18.76
CA PHE A 402 22.90 -18.86 18.04
C PHE A 402 23.97 -19.87 17.65
N HIS A 403 23.69 -21.13 17.96
CA HIS A 403 24.48 -22.29 17.54
C HIS A 403 23.92 -22.80 16.22
N LEU A 404 24.80 -22.92 15.23
CA LEU A 404 24.45 -23.36 13.88
C LEU A 404 25.41 -24.47 13.48
N ASP A 405 24.93 -25.48 12.77
CA ASP A 405 25.79 -26.51 12.18
C ASP A 405 25.17 -27.04 10.87
N SER A 406 25.93 -27.83 10.11
CA SER A 406 25.47 -28.52 8.92
C SER A 406 24.42 -29.58 9.28
N LEU A 407 23.45 -29.80 8.39
CA LEU A 407 22.39 -30.79 8.66
C LEU A 407 22.97 -32.20 8.80
N ASP A 408 23.97 -32.54 7.97
CA ASP A 408 24.60 -33.85 8.01
C ASP A 408 25.29 -34.09 9.37
N ASN A 409 26.02 -33.10 9.90
CA ASN A 409 26.62 -33.19 11.24
C ASN A 409 25.57 -33.30 12.34
N LEU A 410 24.49 -32.52 12.25
CA LEU A 410 23.42 -32.56 13.26
C LEU A 410 22.72 -33.92 13.28
N ILE A 411 22.51 -34.54 12.12
CA ILE A 411 21.96 -35.89 12.03
C ILE A 411 22.85 -36.90 12.74
N GLU A 412 24.17 -36.86 12.51
CA GLU A 412 25.12 -37.74 13.16
C GLU A 412 25.21 -37.48 14.67
N LYS A 413 25.39 -36.21 15.06
CA LYS A 413 25.54 -35.74 16.44
C LYS A 413 24.38 -36.16 17.35
N TYR A 414 23.16 -36.14 16.80
CA TYR A 414 21.94 -36.42 17.55
C TYR A 414 21.31 -37.80 17.21
N ASP A 415 22.00 -38.63 16.43
CA ASP A 415 21.51 -39.94 15.96
C ASP A 415 20.09 -39.87 15.37
N LEU A 416 19.88 -38.92 14.46
CA LEU A 416 18.57 -38.61 13.90
C LEU A 416 18.24 -39.50 12.68
N PRO A 417 16.98 -39.87 12.48
CA PRO A 417 16.58 -40.61 11.29
C PRO A 417 16.46 -39.69 10.06
N TYR A 418 16.87 -40.17 8.88
CA TYR A 418 16.78 -39.38 7.65
C TYR A 418 15.34 -38.90 7.34
N PRO A 419 15.16 -37.64 6.91
CA PRO A 419 13.84 -37.06 6.64
C PRO A 419 13.21 -37.59 5.35
N THR A 420 11.89 -37.72 5.37
CA THR A 420 11.06 -37.88 4.17
C THR A 420 10.61 -36.53 3.60
N TYR A 421 10.46 -35.53 4.46
CA TYR A 421 10.07 -34.17 4.06
C TYR A 421 10.87 -33.15 4.88
N ILE A 422 11.36 -32.11 4.22
CA ILE A 422 12.06 -30.99 4.86
C ILE A 422 11.31 -29.70 4.54
N LYS A 423 11.00 -28.92 5.57
CA LYS A 423 10.61 -27.51 5.45
C LYS A 423 11.77 -26.65 5.94
N ALA A 424 12.19 -25.68 5.13
CA ALA A 424 13.30 -24.77 5.40
C ALA A 424 12.87 -23.31 5.25
N ASP A 425 12.67 -22.67 6.39
CA ASP A 425 12.45 -21.22 6.53
C ASP A 425 13.40 -20.74 7.63
N ILE A 426 14.63 -20.37 7.23
CA ILE A 426 15.78 -20.27 8.14
C ILE A 426 16.52 -18.94 7.96
N GLU A 427 15.77 -17.88 7.74
CA GLU A 427 16.25 -16.50 7.85
C GLU A 427 17.49 -16.20 7.00
N GLY A 428 17.53 -16.73 5.78
CA GLY A 428 18.63 -16.50 4.84
C GLY A 428 19.74 -17.55 4.89
N GLN A 429 19.63 -18.61 5.69
CA GLN A 429 20.58 -19.72 5.67
C GLN A 429 20.24 -20.80 4.64
N GLU A 430 19.19 -20.62 3.82
CA GLU A 430 18.67 -21.64 2.89
C GLU A 430 19.74 -22.20 1.95
N LEU A 431 20.57 -21.33 1.36
CA LEU A 431 21.64 -21.75 0.47
C LEU A 431 22.77 -22.49 1.20
N ASN A 432 23.06 -22.10 2.44
CA ASN A 432 24.08 -22.72 3.27
C ASN A 432 23.63 -24.10 3.77
N PHE A 433 22.37 -24.21 4.20
CA PHE A 433 21.71 -25.47 4.49
C PHE A 433 21.87 -26.48 3.34
N LEU A 434 21.52 -26.09 2.11
CA LEU A 434 21.63 -27.00 0.96
C LEU A 434 23.06 -27.50 0.73
N ARG A 435 24.06 -26.66 1.00
CA ARG A 435 25.47 -27.02 0.86
C ARG A 435 25.98 -27.88 2.02
N GLY A 436 25.41 -27.74 3.21
CA GLY A 436 25.71 -28.51 4.42
C GLY A 436 24.84 -29.76 4.61
N ALA A 437 24.05 -30.14 3.60
CA ALA A 437 23.13 -31.27 3.65
C ALA A 437 23.34 -32.25 2.49
N ASN A 438 24.57 -32.38 1.97
CA ASN A 438 24.82 -33.18 0.77
C ASN A 438 24.45 -34.65 0.99
N ASN A 439 24.88 -35.27 2.10
CA ASN A 439 24.60 -36.68 2.39
C ASN A 439 23.10 -36.90 2.57
N THR A 440 22.44 -35.98 3.27
CA THR A 440 20.99 -35.99 3.48
C THR A 440 20.22 -35.89 2.17
N LEU A 441 20.61 -34.97 1.28
CA LEU A 441 19.96 -34.78 -0.03
C LEU A 441 20.25 -35.96 -0.98
N ASP A 442 21.38 -36.64 -0.84
CA ASP A 442 21.76 -37.84 -1.63
C ASP A 442 21.20 -39.17 -1.09
N SER A 443 20.61 -39.17 0.11
CA SER A 443 20.10 -40.38 0.80
C SER A 443 18.98 -41.13 0.07
N ASN A 444 18.35 -40.54 -0.95
CA ASN A 444 17.11 -41.00 -1.61
C ASN A 444 15.89 -41.15 -0.67
N MET A 445 15.98 -40.69 0.58
CA MET A 445 14.88 -40.79 1.56
C MET A 445 13.87 -39.64 1.42
N ILE A 446 14.35 -38.48 0.98
CA ILE A 446 13.55 -37.27 0.83
C ILE A 446 12.58 -37.45 -0.34
N ARG A 447 11.30 -37.12 -0.10
CA ARG A 447 10.26 -36.97 -1.13
C ARG A 447 10.04 -35.51 -1.48
N TYR A 448 9.93 -34.65 -0.47
CA TYR A 448 9.65 -33.24 -0.68
C TYR A 448 10.65 -32.37 0.08
N LEU A 449 11.01 -31.25 -0.53
CA LEU A 449 11.71 -30.14 0.12
C LEU A 449 10.94 -28.87 -0.19
N ASP A 450 10.42 -28.23 0.85
CA ASP A 450 9.85 -26.89 0.81
C ASP A 450 10.88 -25.91 1.36
N ILE A 451 11.34 -24.97 0.52
CA ILE A 451 12.39 -24.01 0.88
C ILE A 451 12.00 -22.59 0.51
N CYS A 452 12.12 -21.68 1.48
CA CYS A 452 11.83 -20.27 1.27
C CYS A 452 12.86 -19.63 0.33
N THR A 453 12.40 -18.74 -0.53
CA THR A 453 13.22 -18.10 -1.59
C THR A 453 13.24 -16.57 -1.48
N TYR A 454 12.71 -16.03 -0.38
CA TYR A 454 12.51 -14.59 -0.22
C TYR A 454 13.51 -13.91 0.73
N HIS A 455 14.39 -14.62 1.44
CA HIS A 455 15.27 -13.99 2.44
C HIS A 455 16.43 -13.19 1.81
N ARG A 456 17.03 -13.67 0.71
CA ARG A 456 18.08 -12.95 -0.05
C ARG A 456 17.70 -12.72 -1.52
N PRO A 457 18.28 -11.69 -2.17
CA PRO A 457 17.87 -11.28 -3.53
C PRO A 457 17.89 -12.39 -4.57
N ASP A 458 18.91 -13.26 -4.50
CA ASP A 458 19.15 -14.28 -5.53
C ASP A 458 18.73 -15.68 -5.07
N ASP A 459 18.04 -15.84 -3.93
CA ASP A 459 17.76 -17.16 -3.37
C ASP A 459 16.97 -18.03 -4.34
N GLU A 460 15.93 -17.49 -5.00
CA GLU A 460 15.16 -18.23 -6.02
C GLU A 460 16.05 -18.88 -7.09
N HIS A 461 17.05 -18.14 -7.60
CA HIS A 461 17.94 -18.59 -8.65
C HIS A 461 19.06 -19.50 -8.13
N LYS A 462 19.73 -19.11 -7.04
CA LYS A 462 20.87 -19.87 -6.51
C LYS A 462 20.44 -21.20 -5.90
N ILE A 463 19.26 -21.24 -5.26
CA ILE A 463 18.67 -22.48 -4.77
C ILE A 463 18.34 -23.38 -5.97
N ASP A 464 17.74 -22.85 -7.04
CA ASP A 464 17.45 -23.62 -8.25
C ASP A 464 18.71 -24.23 -8.85
N ASP A 465 19.75 -23.42 -9.04
CA ASP A 465 21.02 -23.84 -9.63
C ASP A 465 21.68 -24.96 -8.82
N LEU A 466 21.65 -24.88 -7.47
CA LEU A 466 22.14 -25.98 -6.62
C LEU A 466 21.28 -27.23 -6.71
N MET A 467 19.96 -27.08 -6.84
CA MET A 467 19.03 -28.20 -6.87
C MET A 467 19.04 -28.97 -8.20
N ARG A 468 19.54 -28.37 -9.30
CA ARG A 468 19.62 -29.00 -10.63
C ARG A 468 20.46 -30.28 -10.69
N LYS A 469 21.41 -30.48 -9.77
CA LYS A 469 22.20 -31.72 -9.70
C LYS A 469 21.37 -32.92 -9.19
N TYR A 470 20.24 -32.67 -8.57
CA TYR A 470 19.34 -33.70 -8.05
C TYR A 470 18.19 -33.98 -9.02
N ASN A 471 17.75 -35.23 -9.09
CA ASN A 471 16.59 -35.62 -9.91
C ASN A 471 15.28 -35.17 -9.26
N THR A 472 14.97 -33.88 -9.40
CA THR A 472 13.80 -33.26 -8.76
C THR A 472 12.90 -32.57 -9.77
N LYS A 473 11.59 -32.56 -9.48
CA LYS A 473 10.61 -31.70 -10.13
C LYS A 473 10.34 -30.49 -9.25
N LYS A 474 10.67 -29.31 -9.75
CA LYS A 474 10.41 -28.04 -9.06
C LYS A 474 8.98 -27.54 -9.31
N THR A 475 8.39 -26.98 -8.28
CA THR A 475 7.20 -26.13 -8.32
C THR A 475 7.46 -24.86 -7.52
N ILE A 476 7.02 -23.71 -8.00
CA ILE A 476 7.17 -22.43 -7.31
C ILE A 476 5.77 -21.94 -6.95
N SER A 477 5.61 -21.37 -5.76
CA SER A 477 4.34 -20.85 -5.32
C SER A 477 3.84 -19.65 -6.17
N ASN A 478 2.52 -19.58 -6.30
CA ASN A 478 1.83 -18.54 -7.07
C ASN A 478 1.62 -17.30 -6.23
N GLY A 479 2.53 -16.33 -6.34
CA GLY A 479 2.42 -15.00 -5.72
C GLY A 479 3.80 -14.50 -5.30
N PHE A 480 3.86 -13.35 -4.62
CA PHE A 480 5.13 -12.70 -4.27
C PHE A 480 5.09 -11.92 -2.97
N MET A 481 6.10 -12.09 -2.12
CA MET A 481 6.25 -11.36 -0.87
C MET A 481 7.13 -10.13 -1.03
N LEU A 482 6.79 -9.05 -0.31
CA LEU A 482 7.69 -7.92 -0.17
C LEU A 482 8.59 -8.17 1.01
N PHE A 483 9.84 -8.46 0.71
CA PHE A 483 10.82 -8.63 1.77
C PHE A 483 11.53 -7.29 2.02
N ASN A 484 11.38 -6.76 3.23
CA ASN A 484 12.06 -5.54 3.68
C ASN A 484 12.69 -5.78 5.06
N ARG A 485 13.91 -6.30 5.06
CA ARG A 485 14.65 -6.61 6.31
C ARG A 485 15.06 -5.38 7.11
N ASN A 486 15.13 -4.21 6.48
CA ASN A 486 15.63 -3.00 7.14
C ASN A 486 14.55 -2.20 7.87
N GLY A 487 13.27 -2.59 7.69
CA GLY A 487 12.16 -1.72 8.02
C GLY A 487 12.23 -0.40 7.23
N TYR A 488 11.09 0.23 6.97
CA TYR A 488 11.13 1.66 6.67
C TYR A 488 11.45 2.41 7.97
N GLY A 489 12.73 2.44 8.34
CA GLY A 489 13.24 3.34 9.37
C GLY A 489 12.94 4.78 8.96
N LYS A 490 12.31 5.54 9.84
CA LYS A 490 12.13 6.98 9.65
C LYS A 490 13.51 7.62 9.44
N GLY A 491 13.79 8.14 8.24
CA GLY A 491 14.68 9.30 8.11
C GLY A 491 16.08 9.12 7.54
N SER A 492 16.42 8.08 6.77
CA SER A 492 17.66 8.09 5.98
C SER A 492 17.47 7.56 4.56
N LEU A 493 17.66 8.43 3.57
CA LEU A 493 17.67 8.08 2.14
C LEU A 493 18.81 7.11 1.76
N ASN A 494 19.81 6.93 2.63
CA ASN A 494 21.00 6.13 2.35
C ASN A 494 20.88 4.65 2.80
N HIS A 495 19.76 4.24 3.40
CA HIS A 495 19.48 2.84 3.78
C HIS A 495 18.46 2.15 2.86
N ILE A 496 18.28 2.66 1.64
CA ILE A 496 17.43 2.05 0.60
C ILE A 496 18.14 0.80 0.04
N TYR A 497 18.27 -0.24 0.85
CA TYR A 497 18.14 -1.58 0.29
C TYR A 497 16.66 -1.73 -0.02
N HIS A 498 16.38 -1.76 -1.32
CA HIS A 498 15.07 -1.77 -1.91
C HIS A 498 14.18 -2.83 -1.24
N PRO A 499 12.92 -2.50 -0.89
CA PRO A 499 11.94 -3.55 -0.69
C PRO A 499 11.82 -4.34 -2.00
N VAL A 500 12.22 -5.62 -1.96
CA VAL A 500 12.33 -6.52 -3.13
C VAL A 500 11.10 -7.41 -3.16
N ILE A 501 10.47 -7.54 -4.33
CA ILE A 501 9.36 -8.48 -4.54
C ILE A 501 9.96 -9.84 -4.88
N ARG A 502 9.67 -10.86 -4.09
CA ARG A 502 10.29 -12.17 -4.24
C ARG A 502 9.27 -13.27 -4.33
N LYS A 503 9.59 -14.28 -5.14
CA LYS A 503 8.97 -15.59 -4.98
C LYS A 503 9.23 -16.11 -3.58
N VAL A 504 8.28 -16.87 -3.08
CA VAL A 504 8.21 -17.13 -1.65
C VAL A 504 8.65 -18.53 -1.34
N LEU A 505 8.04 -19.52 -1.96
CA LEU A 505 8.29 -20.92 -1.64
C LEU A 505 8.61 -21.69 -2.92
N ALA A 506 9.74 -22.39 -2.92
CA ALA A 506 10.03 -23.41 -3.91
C ALA A 506 9.85 -24.79 -3.27
N ARG A 507 9.10 -25.65 -3.96
CA ARG A 507 8.91 -27.06 -3.59
C ARG A 507 9.59 -27.95 -4.61
N TYR A 508 10.51 -28.78 -4.15
CA TYR A 508 11.19 -29.79 -4.94
C TYR A 508 10.64 -31.17 -4.58
N HIS A 509 10.08 -31.86 -5.58
CA HIS A 509 9.68 -33.25 -5.47
C HIS A 509 10.81 -34.14 -5.99
N PHE A 510 11.40 -34.94 -5.11
CA PHE A 510 12.46 -35.87 -5.45
C PHE A 510 11.88 -37.09 -6.15
N ASN A 511 12.30 -37.32 -7.39
CA ASN A 511 11.96 -38.53 -8.09
C ASN A 511 12.78 -39.67 -7.46
N LYS A 512 12.12 -40.76 -7.08
CA LYS A 512 12.85 -41.97 -6.69
C LYS A 512 13.76 -42.36 -7.85
N LYS A 513 15.05 -42.57 -7.56
CA LYS A 513 15.91 -43.28 -8.51
C LYS A 513 15.21 -44.61 -8.79
N MET A 514 14.92 -44.90 -10.06
CA MET A 514 14.55 -46.25 -10.42
C MET A 514 15.72 -47.11 -10.01
N GLU A 515 15.52 -47.97 -9.01
CA GLU A 515 16.45 -49.06 -8.77
C GLU A 515 16.50 -49.84 -10.08
N ASN A 516 17.59 -49.69 -10.82
CA ASN A 516 17.93 -50.65 -11.85
C ASN A 516 18.12 -51.97 -11.09
N LYS A 517 17.06 -52.78 -11.10
CA LYS A 517 17.07 -54.16 -10.62
C LYS A 517 18.10 -54.98 -11.37
#